data_AF-A0A5J4K946-F1
#
_entry.id   AF-A0A5J4K946-F1
#
_cell.length_a   1.000
_cell.length_b   1.000
_cell.length_c   1.000
_cell.angle_alpha   90.00
_cell.angle_beta   90.00
_cell.angle_gamma   90.00
#
_symmetry.space_group_name_H-M   'P 1'
#
loop_
_entity.id
_entity.type
_entity.pdbx_description
1 polymer ?
#
loop_
_entity_poly.entity_id
_entity_poly.type
_entity_poly.pdbx_seq_one_letter_code
_entity_poly.pdbx_strand_id
1 'polypeptide(L)'
;MAKVDIHETTKAARDMQEQYFRTTDRLPGEMWYWAALVSIITSAVLFLSGKRDWGLFVGQWPPAFLLFGIFHKLLRPARSQF
;
A
#
# COMPACT_ATOMS: atom_id res chain seq x y z
N MET A 1 33.55 -9.51 -19.94
CA MET A 1 32.16 -9.90 -19.66
C MET A 1 32.04 -10.06 -18.16
N ALA A 2 31.35 -9.14 -17.48
CA ALA A 2 31.36 -9.05 -16.02
C ALA A 2 30.69 -10.27 -15.38
N LYS A 3 31.39 -10.91 -14.44
CA LYS A 3 30.88 -11.99 -13.61
C LYS A 3 29.85 -11.38 -12.65
N VAL A 4 28.58 -11.44 -13.02
CA VAL A 4 27.47 -11.02 -12.16
C VAL A 4 27.46 -11.95 -10.96
N ASP A 5 27.88 -11.41 -9.81
CA ASP A 5 28.00 -12.14 -8.56
C ASP A 5 26.62 -12.46 -8.01
N ILE A 6 26.21 -13.73 -8.13
CA ILE A 6 24.88 -14.22 -7.74
C ILE A 6 24.63 -14.02 -6.23
N HIS A 7 25.67 -13.85 -5.40
CA HIS A 7 25.50 -13.60 -3.97
C HIS A 7 25.07 -12.16 -3.66
N GLU A 8 25.49 -11.17 -4.44
CA GLU A 8 25.06 -9.77 -4.30
C GLU A 8 23.59 -9.59 -4.69
N THR A 9 23.16 -10.20 -5.80
CA THR A 9 21.78 -10.08 -6.29
C THR A 9 20.77 -10.79 -5.37
N THR A 10 21.19 -11.90 -4.74
CA THR A 10 20.36 -12.61 -3.76
C THR A 10 20.25 -11.86 -2.45
N LYS A 11 21.31 -11.15 -2.03
CA LYS A 11 21.28 -10.25 -0.86
C LYS A 11 20.43 -9.02 -1.12
N ALA A 12 20.57 -8.36 -2.28
CA ALA A 12 19.75 -7.22 -2.65
C ALA A 12 18.25 -7.57 -2.72
N ALA A 13 17.90 -8.77 -3.23
CA ALA A 13 16.53 -9.26 -3.22
C ALA A 13 16.01 -9.54 -1.79
N ARG A 14 16.85 -10.10 -0.91
CA ARG A 14 16.54 -10.30 0.51
C ARG A 14 16.36 -8.98 1.26
N ASP A 15 17.24 -8.01 1.02
CA ASP A 15 17.22 -6.69 1.66
C ASP A 15 15.97 -5.90 1.24
N MET A 16 15.56 -5.99 -0.03
CA MET A 16 14.28 -5.45 -0.50
C MET A 16 13.10 -6.14 0.19
N GLN A 17 13.13 -7.46 0.33
CA GLN A 17 12.07 -8.23 1.01
C GLN A 17 12.02 -7.94 2.51
N GLU A 18 13.16 -7.81 3.18
CA GLU A 18 13.30 -7.42 4.58
C GLU A 18 12.91 -5.95 4.81
N GLN A 19 13.14 -5.05 3.83
CA GLN A 19 12.63 -3.68 3.84
C GLN A 19 11.10 -3.62 3.72
N TYR A 20 10.49 -4.50 2.90
CA TYR A 20 9.03 -4.69 2.86
C TYR A 20 8.50 -5.16 4.22
N PHE A 21 9.16 -6.12 4.88
CA PHE A 21 8.76 -6.60 6.20
C PHE A 21 9.00 -5.58 7.32
N ARG A 22 10.12 -4.84 7.33
CA ARG A 22 10.40 -3.79 8.35
C ARG A 22 9.45 -2.60 8.28
N THR A 23 8.91 -2.32 7.09
CA THR A 23 7.96 -1.20 6.88
C THR A 23 6.52 -1.64 7.17
N THR A 24 6.25 -2.94 7.23
CA THR A 24 4.91 -3.49 7.53
C THR A 24 4.47 -3.22 8.98
N ASP A 25 5.41 -3.09 9.93
CA ASP A 25 5.11 -3.01 11.37
C ASP A 25 5.00 -1.60 11.98
N ARG A 26 4.80 -0.57 11.16
CA ARG A 26 4.38 0.74 11.67
C ARG A 26 3.19 1.27 10.92
N LEU A 27 2.13 0.48 10.79
CA LEU A 27 0.82 0.95 10.32
C LEU A 27 -0.25 1.00 11.43
N PRO A 28 -0.23 1.99 12.34
CA PRO A 28 -1.44 2.40 13.07
C PRO A 28 -2.42 3.13 12.14
N GLY A 29 -2.89 2.43 11.10
CA GLY A 29 -3.68 2.98 9.98
C GLY A 29 -4.79 2.07 9.50
N GLU A 30 -5.23 1.10 10.30
CA GLU A 30 -6.15 0.03 9.89
C GLU A 30 -7.44 0.56 9.24
N MET A 31 -8.02 1.67 9.71
CA MET A 31 -9.28 2.21 9.17
C MET A 31 -9.19 2.61 7.68
N TRP A 32 -8.09 3.26 7.27
CA TRP A 32 -7.89 3.71 5.89
C TRP A 32 -7.50 2.55 4.96
N TYR A 33 -6.79 1.55 5.50
CA TYR A 33 -6.50 0.31 4.79
C TYR A 33 -7.77 -0.51 4.55
N TRP A 34 -8.64 -0.63 5.56
CA TRP A 34 -9.95 -1.27 5.41
C TRP A 34 -10.84 -0.52 4.42
N ALA A 35 -10.83 0.81 4.41
CA ALA A 35 -11.56 1.61 3.41
C ALA A 35 -11.06 1.36 1.98
N ALA A 36 -9.73 1.34 1.79
CA ALA A 36 -9.13 0.99 0.51
C ALA A 36 -9.49 -0.43 0.07
N LEU A 37 -9.46 -1.40 1.00
CA LEU A 37 -9.79 -2.80 0.74
C LEU A 37 -11.27 -2.98 0.35
N VAL A 38 -12.19 -2.33 1.07
CA VAL A 38 -13.62 -2.33 0.75
C VAL A 38 -13.87 -1.73 -0.63
N SER A 39 -13.15 -0.67 -1.00
CA SER A 39 -13.24 -0.06 -2.33
C SER A 39 -12.82 -1.04 -3.44
N ILE A 40 -11.73 -1.78 -3.24
CA ILE A 40 -11.25 -2.81 -4.19
C ILE A 40 -12.28 -3.92 -4.35
N ILE A 41 -12.80 -4.43 -3.23
CA ILE A 41 -13.80 -5.52 -3.24
C ILE A 41 -15.09 -5.05 -3.93
N THR A 42 -15.57 -3.84 -3.61
CA THR A 42 -16.76 -3.26 -4.23
C THR A 42 -16.57 -3.08 -5.74
N SER A 43 -15.39 -2.62 -6.17
CA SER A 43 -15.03 -2.50 -7.58
C SER A 43 -15.07 -3.85 -8.29
N ALA A 44 -14.47 -4.89 -7.70
CA ALA A 44 -14.46 -6.24 -8.26
C ALA A 44 -15.88 -6.82 -8.40
N VAL A 45 -16.73 -6.64 -7.39
CA VAL A 45 -18.13 -7.08 -7.41
C VAL A 45 -18.93 -6.36 -8.52
N LEU A 46 -18.74 -5.05 -8.68
CA LEU A 46 -19.40 -4.27 -9.72
C LEU A 46 -18.93 -4.66 -11.13
N PHE A 47 -17.63 -4.91 -11.27
CA PHE A 47 -17.03 -5.34 -12.54
C PHE A 47 -17.57 -6.72 -12.97
N LEU A 48 -17.70 -7.65 -12.02
CA LEU A 48 -18.31 -8.97 -12.24
C LEU A 48 -19.82 -8.88 -12.53
N SER A 49 -20.51 -7.89 -11.98
CA SER A 49 -21.94 -7.64 -12.20
C SER A 49 -22.24 -6.92 -13.54
N GLY A 50 -21.25 -6.75 -14.42
CA GLY A 50 -21.40 -6.08 -15.72
C GLY A 50 -21.44 -4.55 -15.66
N LYS A 51 -21.32 -3.94 -14.47
CA LYS A 51 -21.30 -2.47 -14.27
C LYS A 51 -19.86 -1.94 -14.28
N ARG A 52 -19.18 -2.18 -15.39
CA ARG A 52 -17.73 -1.96 -15.55
C ARG A 52 -17.29 -0.51 -15.31
N ASP A 53 -18.05 0.49 -15.79
CA ASP A 53 -17.70 1.90 -15.59
C ASP A 53 -17.73 2.31 -14.12
N TRP A 54 -18.75 1.84 -13.38
CA TRP A 54 -18.84 2.07 -11.95
C TRP A 54 -17.76 1.28 -11.18
N GLY A 55 -17.43 0.07 -11.63
CA GLY A 55 -16.34 -0.72 -11.05
C GLY A 55 -15.00 0.00 -11.19
N LEU A 56 -14.68 0.54 -12.36
CA LEU A 56 -13.46 1.32 -12.60
C LEU A 56 -13.45 2.61 -11.78
N PHE A 57 -14.59 3.30 -11.69
CA PHE A 57 -14.72 4.50 -10.87
C PHE A 57 -14.45 4.22 -9.39
N VAL A 58 -14.96 3.12 -8.82
CA VAL A 58 -14.70 2.76 -7.41
C VAL A 58 -13.29 2.19 -7.22
N GLY A 59 -12.74 1.51 -8.23
CA GLY A 59 -11.43 0.87 -8.19
C GLY A 59 -10.24 1.82 -8.18
N GLN A 60 -10.43 3.10 -8.57
CA GLN A 60 -9.37 4.12 -8.56
C GLN A 60 -9.24 4.90 -7.24
N TRP A 61 -10.18 4.77 -6.30
CA TRP A 61 -10.13 5.45 -4.99
C TRP A 61 -9.20 4.84 -3.92
N PRO A 62 -8.75 3.57 -3.96
CA PRO A 62 -7.85 3.02 -2.95
C PRO A 62 -6.57 3.85 -2.71
N PRO A 63 -5.86 4.35 -3.74
CA PRO A 63 -4.71 5.24 -3.56
C PRO A 63 -5.04 6.53 -2.80
N ALA A 64 -6.23 7.11 -3.01
CA ALA A 64 -6.64 8.33 -2.33
C ALA A 64 -6.85 8.10 -0.82
N PHE A 65 -7.52 7.01 -0.45
CA PHE A 65 -7.71 6.63 0.96
C PHE A 65 -6.39 6.31 1.66
N LEU A 66 -5.49 5.59 1.00
CA LEU A 66 -4.16 5.28 1.53
C LEU A 66 -3.31 6.53 1.72
N LEU A 67 -3.31 7.45 0.75
CA LEU A 67 -2.57 8.71 0.84
C LEU A 67 -3.04 9.55 2.04
N PHE A 68 -4.36 9.64 2.23
CA PHE A 68 -4.96 10.37 3.34
C PHE A 68 -4.63 9.72 4.70
N GLY A 69 -4.71 8.39 4.80
CA GLY A 69 -4.36 7.65 6.02
C GLY A 69 -2.89 7.79 6.40
N ILE A 70 -1.99 7.73 5.41
CA ILE A 70 -0.56 7.93 5.62
C ILE A 70 -0.27 9.39 6.00
N PHE A 71 -0.91 10.37 5.36
CA PHE A 71 -0.78 11.80 5.67
C PHE A 71 -1.16 12.11 7.12
N HIS A 72 -2.32 11.65 7.60
CA HIS A 72 -2.75 11.85 8.99
C HIS A 72 -1.78 11.26 10.02
N LYS A 73 -1.06 10.21 9.65
CA LYS A 73 -0.13 9.51 10.54
C LYS A 73 1.27 10.10 10.50
N LEU A 74 1.73 10.52 9.31
CA LEU A 74 2.97 11.26 9.11
C LEU A 74 2.96 12.62 9.79
N LEU A 75 1.79 13.26 9.89
CA LEU A 75 1.62 14.52 10.62
C LEU A 75 1.54 14.35 12.14
N ARG A 76 1.33 13.12 12.63
CA ARG A 76 1.17 12.85 14.06
C ARG A 76 2.46 12.91 14.92
N PRO A 77 3.72 12.83 14.41
CA PRO A 77 4.91 12.93 15.26
C PRO A 77 5.41 14.37 15.52
N ALA A 78 4.75 15.44 15.05
CA ALA A 78 5.26 16.80 15.23
C ALA A 78 4.76 17.54 16.49
N ARG A 79 3.93 16.92 17.34
CA ARG A 79 3.31 17.59 18.51
C ARG A 79 3.89 17.18 19.88
N SER A 80 4.89 16.31 19.96
CA SER A 80 5.40 15.83 21.26
C SER A 80 6.74 16.44 21.70
N GLN A 81 7.08 17.64 21.22
CA GLN A 81 8.28 18.34 21.68
C GLN A 81 8.08 19.86 21.66
N PHE A 82 7.20 20.33 22.55
CA PHE A 82 7.32 21.63 23.20
C PHE A 82 7.06 21.42 24.69
#